data_AF-A0A9N9Y7E5-F1
#
_entry.id   AF-A0A9N9Y7E5-F1
#
_cell.length_a   1.000
_cell.length_b   1.000
_cell.length_c   1.000
_cell.angle_alpha   90.00
_cell.angle_beta   90.00
_cell.angle_gamma   90.00
#
_symmetry.space_group_name_H-M   'P 1'
#
loop_
_entity.id
_entity.type
_entity.pdbx_description
1 polymer ?
#
loop_
_entity_poly.entity_id
_entity_poly.type
_entity_poly.pdbx_seq_one_letter_code
_entity_poly.pdbx_strand_id
1 'polypeptide(L)'
;MESTPAQDTQINSPVPPEPPSEEEISEPMYGGFSRFEIELEFVQSLANPLYLNHLASQQLLTQPAFVAYLAYLRYWSRPPYVKYLIYPGPTLRHLELLQQEAFRTNIISPDLTAQLAEAGMKAAVDWHRET
;
A
#
# COMPACT_ATOMS: atom_id res chain seq x y z
N MET A 1 -10.57 10.86 -77.24
CA MET A 1 -11.09 9.50 -76.99
C MET A 1 -9.91 8.74 -76.40
N GLU A 2 -9.78 8.75 -75.07
CA GLU A 2 -10.11 7.59 -74.20
C GLU A 2 -8.80 6.81 -73.95
N SER A 3 -8.24 6.54 -72.78
CA SER A 3 -8.66 6.56 -71.38
C SER A 3 -7.44 6.74 -70.46
N THR A 4 -7.62 7.37 -69.30
CA THR A 4 -6.73 7.22 -68.13
C THR A 4 -6.83 5.79 -67.59
N PRO A 5 -5.71 5.10 -67.25
CA PRO A 5 -5.80 3.89 -66.45
C PRO A 5 -5.99 4.23 -64.97
N ALA A 6 -6.85 3.44 -64.34
CA ALA A 6 -7.40 3.60 -63.00
C ALA A 6 -6.35 3.81 -61.91
N GLN A 7 -6.62 4.75 -61.01
CA GLN A 7 -6.00 4.77 -59.69
C GLN A 7 -6.53 3.57 -58.91
N ASP A 8 -5.66 2.59 -58.68
CA ASP A 8 -5.90 1.52 -57.72
C ASP A 8 -6.04 2.18 -56.34
N THR A 9 -7.28 2.25 -55.85
CA THR A 9 -7.56 2.68 -54.48
C THR A 9 -7.02 1.58 -53.58
N GLN A 10 -5.83 1.80 -53.04
CA GLN A 10 -5.26 0.94 -52.02
C GLN A 10 -6.17 1.09 -50.77
N ILE A 11 -7.11 0.16 -50.64
CA ILE A 11 -7.97 0.00 -49.46
C ILE A 11 -7.03 -0.16 -48.27
N ASN A 12 -6.85 0.91 -47.49
CA ASN A 12 -6.15 0.84 -46.22
C ASN A 12 -7.02 -0.04 -45.29
N SER A 13 -6.64 -1.31 -45.15
CA SER A 13 -7.28 -2.20 -44.19
C SER A 13 -7.00 -1.64 -42.79
N PRO A 14 -8.00 -1.53 -41.89
CA PRO A 14 -7.73 -1.08 -40.54
C PRO A 14 -6.82 -2.13 -39.88
N VAL A 15 -5.61 -1.70 -39.52
CA VAL A 15 -4.69 -2.49 -38.69
C VAL A 15 -5.46 -2.90 -37.43
N PRO A 16 -5.56 -4.20 -37.11
CA PRO A 16 -6.12 -4.64 -35.83
C PRO A 16 -5.31 -3.98 -34.70
N PRO A 17 -5.92 -3.60 -33.56
CA PRO A 17 -5.15 -3.07 -32.45
C PRO A 17 -4.06 -4.08 -32.10
N GLU A 18 -2.80 -3.66 -32.23
CA GLU A 18 -1.65 -4.47 -31.83
C GLU A 18 -1.84 -4.87 -30.37
N PRO A 19 -1.58 -6.15 -30.00
CA PRO A 19 -1.54 -6.51 -28.59
C PRO A 19 -0.55 -5.59 -27.86
N PRO A 20 -0.86 -5.13 -26.64
CA PRO A 20 0.03 -4.26 -25.89
C PRO A 20 1.42 -4.88 -25.83
N SER A 21 2.44 -4.06 -26.08
CA SER A 21 3.82 -4.51 -26.12
C SER A 21 4.25 -5.06 -24.74
N GLU A 22 5.21 -5.98 -24.69
CA GLU A 22 5.68 -6.57 -23.42
C GLU A 22 6.16 -5.50 -22.41
N GLU A 23 6.63 -4.35 -22.91
CA GLU A 23 7.01 -3.18 -22.12
C GLU A 23 5.81 -2.50 -21.44
N GLU A 24 4.62 -2.49 -22.07
CA GLU A 24 3.39 -1.93 -21.50
C GLU A 24 2.78 -2.82 -20.40
N ILE A 25 3.15 -4.10 -20.34
CA ILE A 25 2.61 -5.08 -19.38
C ILE A 25 3.50 -5.19 -18.13
N SER A 26 4.76 -4.74 -18.21
CA SER A 26 5.71 -4.83 -17.09
C SER A 26 5.32 -3.89 -15.93
N GLU A 27 5.15 -4.44 -14.73
CA GLU A 27 4.89 -3.63 -13.53
C GLU A 27 6.08 -2.69 -13.28
N PRO A 28 5.85 -1.38 -13.05
CA PRO A 28 6.93 -0.46 -12.76
C PRO A 28 7.65 -0.86 -11.46
N MET A 29 8.96 -1.07 -11.56
CA MET A 29 9.81 -1.37 -10.41
C MET A 29 10.36 -0.08 -9.81
N TYR A 30 10.34 0.03 -8.48
CA TYR A 30 10.83 1.19 -7.74
C TYR A 30 12.05 0.79 -6.92
N GLY A 31 13.22 1.28 -7.29
CA GLY A 31 14.47 0.93 -6.60
C GLY A 31 14.80 -0.57 -6.62
N GLY A 32 14.27 -1.31 -7.61
CA GLY A 32 14.44 -2.76 -7.71
C GLY A 32 13.36 -3.58 -7.00
N PHE A 33 12.35 -2.95 -6.40
CA PHE A 33 11.24 -3.62 -5.73
C PHE A 33 9.92 -3.39 -6.46
N SER A 34 9.06 -4.40 -6.43
CA SER A 34 7.67 -4.30 -6.87
C SER A 34 6.87 -3.41 -5.92
N ARG A 35 5.72 -2.91 -6.39
CA ARG A 35 4.82 -2.15 -5.52
C ARG A 35 4.35 -3.00 -4.33
N PHE A 36 4.13 -4.29 -4.54
CA PHE A 36 3.72 -5.23 -3.51
C PHE A 36 4.75 -5.29 -2.36
N GLU A 37 6.04 -5.44 -2.67
CA GLU A 37 7.11 -5.51 -1.67
C GLU A 37 7.21 -4.22 -0.86
N ILE A 38 7.10 -3.07 -1.54
CA ILE A 38 7.14 -1.75 -0.89
C ILE A 38 5.95 -1.57 0.03
N GLU A 39 4.74 -1.91 -0.42
CA GLU A 39 3.54 -1.85 0.40
C GLU A 39 3.64 -2.79 1.60
N LEU A 40 4.20 -3.99 1.42
CA LEU A 40 4.38 -4.98 2.47
C LEU A 40 5.34 -4.48 3.56
N GLU A 41 6.50 -3.97 3.18
CA GLU A 41 7.47 -3.40 4.14
C GLU A 41 6.86 -2.20 4.87
N PHE A 42 6.20 -1.31 4.14
CA PHE A 42 5.54 -0.16 4.72
C PHE A 42 4.47 -0.56 5.73
N VAL A 43 3.59 -1.50 5.39
CA VAL A 43 2.52 -1.95 6.29
C VAL A 43 3.09 -2.63 7.53
N GLN A 44 4.15 -3.43 7.39
CA GLN A 44 4.82 -4.03 8.55
C GLN A 44 5.48 -2.99 9.46
N SER A 45 6.02 -1.90 8.90
CA SER A 45 6.59 -0.81 9.70
C SER A 45 5.55 -0.14 10.62
N LEU A 46 4.26 -0.18 10.27
CA LEU A 46 3.18 0.35 11.12
C LEU A 46 3.01 -0.43 12.43
N ALA A 47 3.58 -1.62 12.56
CA ALA A 47 3.62 -2.35 13.83
C ALA A 47 4.39 -1.58 14.91
N ASN A 48 5.32 -0.70 14.54
CA ASN A 48 6.15 0.05 15.47
C ASN A 48 5.48 1.38 15.88
N PRO A 49 5.08 1.58 17.14
CA PRO A 49 4.47 2.84 17.61
C PRO A 49 5.36 4.07 17.40
N LEU A 50 6.69 3.91 17.53
CA LEU A 50 7.63 5.02 17.30
C LEU A 50 7.59 5.50 15.85
N TYR A 51 7.36 4.59 14.91
CA TYR A 51 7.21 4.96 13.51
C TYR A 51 5.89 5.71 13.27
N LEU A 52 4.81 5.33 13.94
CA LEU A 52 3.54 6.08 13.88
C LEU A 52 3.70 7.50 14.43
N ASN A 53 4.43 7.66 15.54
CA ASN A 53 4.77 8.96 16.09
C ASN A 53 5.59 9.80 15.09
N HIS A 54 6.57 9.19 14.43
CA HIS A 54 7.33 9.84 13.36
C HIS A 54 6.43 10.28 12.20
N LEU A 55 5.50 9.44 11.72
CA LEU A 55 4.55 9.84 10.68
C LEU A 55 3.66 11.01 11.11
N ALA A 56 3.27 11.06 12.39
CA ALA A 56 2.50 12.16 12.95
C ALA A 56 3.31 13.46 13.02
N SER A 57 4.57 13.41 13.43
CA SER A 57 5.45 14.59 13.51
C SER A 57 5.75 15.19 12.13
N GLN A 58 5.77 14.37 11.08
CA GLN A 58 5.88 14.81 9.69
C GLN A 58 4.56 15.34 9.09
N GLN A 59 3.48 15.41 9.89
CA GLN A 59 2.14 15.82 9.44
C GLN A 59 1.63 15.00 8.24
N LEU A 60 2.05 13.73 8.12
CA LEU A 60 1.55 12.84 7.07
C LEU A 60 0.15 12.32 7.43
N LEU A 61 -0.10 12.06 8.71
CA LEU A 61 -1.37 11.52 9.21
C LEU A 61 -2.56 12.51 9.11
N THR A 62 -2.29 13.78 8.83
CA THR A 62 -3.34 14.80 8.60
C THR A 62 -3.67 14.96 7.11
N GLN A 63 -2.84 14.46 6.20
CA GLN A 63 -3.03 14.62 4.77
C GLN A 63 -4.13 13.68 4.25
N PRO A 64 -5.17 14.17 3.58
CA PRO A 64 -6.29 13.35 3.14
C PRO A 64 -5.86 12.26 2.15
N ALA A 65 -4.89 12.56 1.28
CA ALA A 65 -4.33 11.57 0.36
C ALA A 65 -3.64 10.41 1.10
N PHE A 66 -2.91 10.69 2.17
CA PHE A 66 -2.25 9.66 2.97
C PHE A 66 -3.25 8.84 3.80
N VAL A 67 -4.28 9.49 4.36
CA VAL A 67 -5.37 8.78 5.05
C VAL A 67 -6.10 7.83 4.09
N ALA A 68 -6.38 8.27 2.86
CA ALA A 68 -6.97 7.41 1.83
C ALA A 68 -6.06 6.23 1.48
N TYR A 69 -4.74 6.45 1.45
CA TYR A 69 -3.77 5.38 1.24
C TYR A 69 -3.74 4.36 2.39
N LEU A 70 -3.79 4.81 3.65
CA LEU A 70 -3.93 3.92 4.81
C LEU A 70 -5.24 3.12 4.76
N ALA A 71 -6.34 3.74 4.30
CA ALA A 71 -7.60 3.04 4.10
C ALA A 71 -7.50 1.97 3.00
N TYR A 72 -6.81 2.27 1.91
CA TYR A 72 -6.51 1.31 0.84
C TYR A 72 -5.73 0.11 1.39
N LEU A 73 -4.67 0.34 2.19
CA LEU A 73 -3.84 -0.73 2.76
C LEU A 73 -4.59 -1.69 3.72
N ARG A 74 -5.85 -1.41 4.08
CA ARG A 74 -6.66 -2.37 4.86
C ARG A 74 -6.90 -3.69 4.13
N TYR A 75 -6.66 -3.77 2.82
CA TYR A 75 -6.73 -5.04 2.09
C TYR A 75 -5.77 -6.11 2.64
N TRP A 76 -4.66 -5.71 3.28
CA TRP A 76 -3.70 -6.62 3.94
C TRP A 76 -4.32 -7.46 5.07
N SER A 77 -5.46 -7.04 5.62
CA SER A 77 -6.21 -7.82 6.62
C SER A 77 -6.95 -9.03 6.04
N ARG A 78 -7.10 -9.12 4.72
CA ARG A 78 -7.89 -10.15 4.04
C ARG A 78 -6.99 -11.25 3.48
N PRO A 79 -7.45 -12.51 3.42
CA PRO A 79 -6.82 -13.52 2.58
C PRO A 79 -6.79 -13.07 1.10
N PRO A 80 -5.75 -13.40 0.32
CA PRO A 80 -4.57 -14.19 0.66
C PRO A 80 -3.40 -13.36 1.26
N TYR A 81 -3.59 -12.07 1.51
CA TYR A 81 -2.50 -11.12 1.81
C TYR A 81 -1.98 -11.21 3.24
N VAL A 82 -2.87 -11.45 4.20
CA VAL A 82 -2.54 -11.48 5.64
C VAL A 82 -1.40 -12.46 5.99
N LYS A 83 -1.25 -13.55 5.21
CA LYS A 83 -0.21 -14.56 5.41
C LYS A 83 1.22 -14.05 5.20
N TYR A 84 1.39 -12.92 4.51
CA TYR A 84 2.70 -12.32 4.26
C TYR A 84 3.16 -11.40 5.39
N LEU A 85 2.29 -11.04 6.35
CA LEU A 85 2.65 -10.22 7.49
C LEU A 85 3.39 -11.06 8.53
N ILE A 86 4.57 -10.61 8.94
CA ILE A 86 5.34 -11.26 10.03
C ILE A 86 4.65 -11.04 11.38
N TYR A 87 4.09 -9.85 11.60
CA TYR A 87 3.44 -9.45 12.85
C TYR A 87 2.01 -8.95 12.62
N PRO A 88 1.06 -9.82 12.20
CA PRO A 88 -0.27 -9.40 11.77
C PRO A 88 -1.06 -8.69 12.88
N GLY A 89 -0.95 -9.12 14.14
CA GLY A 89 -1.66 -8.52 15.27
C GLY A 89 -1.39 -7.02 15.44
N PRO A 90 -0.17 -6.59 15.81
CA PRO A 90 0.14 -5.18 16.01
C PRO A 90 -0.01 -4.35 14.73
N THR A 91 0.41 -4.87 13.57
CA THR A 91 0.26 -4.19 12.27
C THR A 91 -1.20 -3.85 11.99
N LEU A 92 -2.09 -4.85 12.02
CA LEU A 92 -3.49 -4.65 11.68
C LEU A 92 -4.22 -3.82 12.73
N ARG A 93 -3.88 -3.99 14.02
CA ARG A 93 -4.44 -3.17 15.10
C ARG A 93 -4.11 -1.69 14.90
N HIS A 94 -2.85 -1.36 14.62
CA HIS A 94 -2.44 0.02 14.38
C HIS A 94 -3.07 0.58 13.10
N LEU A 95 -3.13 -0.21 12.03
CA LEU A 95 -3.78 0.19 10.78
C LEU A 95 -5.26 0.54 10.98
N GLU A 96 -5.96 -0.19 11.85
CA GLU A 96 -7.35 0.11 12.25
C GLU A 96 -7.44 1.39 13.09
N LEU A 97 -6.57 1.55 14.09
CA LEU A 97 -6.51 2.76 14.92
C LEU A 97 -6.23 4.01 14.10
N LEU A 98 -5.36 3.93 13.08
CA LEU A 98 -5.04 5.04 12.18
C LEU A 98 -6.24 5.52 11.36
N GLN A 99 -7.31 4.73 11.22
CA GLN A 99 -8.55 5.20 10.59
C GLN A 99 -9.28 6.25 11.45
N GLN A 100 -9.05 6.23 12.77
CA GLN A 100 -9.67 7.15 13.71
C GLN A 100 -8.88 8.46 13.76
N GLU A 101 -9.54 9.57 13.43
CA GLU A 101 -8.90 10.89 13.43
C GLU A 101 -8.33 11.28 14.79
N ALA A 102 -9.07 11.01 15.87
CA ALA A 102 -8.61 11.27 17.23
C ALA A 102 -7.27 10.57 17.53
N PHE A 103 -7.10 9.32 17.06
CA PHE A 103 -5.86 8.59 17.25
C PHE A 103 -4.71 9.21 16.45
N ARG A 104 -4.96 9.59 15.18
CA ARG A 104 -3.94 10.24 14.32
C ARG A 104 -3.41 11.53 14.93
N THR A 105 -4.27 12.31 15.58
CA THR A 105 -3.88 13.55 16.26
C THR A 105 -3.13 13.25 17.57
N ASN A 106 -3.55 12.23 18.32
CA ASN A 106 -2.99 11.97 19.65
C ASN A 106 -1.66 11.19 19.63
N ILE A 107 -1.37 10.39 18.58
CA ILE A 107 -0.18 9.53 18.53
C ILE A 107 1.15 10.31 18.45
N ILE A 108 1.10 11.62 18.18
CA ILE A 108 2.27 12.51 18.33
C ILE A 108 2.74 12.61 19.78
N SER A 109 1.87 12.33 20.76
CA SER A 109 2.23 12.32 22.17
C SER A 109 3.21 11.19 22.49
N PRO A 110 4.37 11.50 23.11
CA PRO A 110 5.31 10.49 23.57
C PRO A 110 4.69 9.50 24.57
N ASP A 111 3.80 9.99 25.44
CA ASP A 111 3.17 9.17 26.47
C ASP A 111 2.24 8.11 25.86
N LEU A 112 1.46 8.48 24.84
CA LEU A 112 0.61 7.54 24.13
C LEU A 112 1.47 6.52 23.37
N THR A 113 2.55 6.97 22.75
CA THR A 113 3.47 6.10 22.02
C THR A 113 4.13 5.07 22.93
N ALA A 114 4.57 5.48 24.12
CA ALA A 114 5.13 4.60 25.13
C ALA A 114 4.10 3.57 25.64
N GLN A 115 2.86 4.00 25.90
CA GLN A 115 1.77 3.10 26.30
C GLN A 115 1.46 2.06 25.23
N LEU A 116 1.44 2.43 23.94
CA LEU A 116 1.25 1.47 22.85
C LEU A 116 2.41 0.46 22.78
N ALA A 117 3.65 0.93 22.95
CA ALA A 117 4.82 0.06 22.95
C ALA A 117 4.78 -0.94 24.11
N GLU A 118 4.44 -0.49 25.32
CA GLU A 118 4.28 -1.34 26.50
C GLU A 118 3.16 -2.35 26.32
N ALA A 119 2.00 -1.92 25.83
CA ALA A 119 0.87 -2.81 25.54
C ALA A 119 1.23 -3.89 24.49
N GLY A 120 2.03 -3.52 23.48
CA GLY A 120 2.56 -4.45 22.49
C GLY A 120 3.50 -5.49 23.11
N MET A 121 4.44 -5.06 23.96
CA MET A 121 5.34 -5.97 24.67
C MET A 121 4.57 -6.93 25.58
N LYS A 122 3.60 -6.43 26.35
CA LYS A 122 2.77 -7.25 27.23
C LYS A 122 1.99 -8.31 26.45
N ALA A 123 1.35 -7.93 25.34
CA ALA A 123 0.60 -8.85 24.49
C ALA A 123 1.50 -9.96 23.91
N ALA A 124 2.72 -9.61 23.51
CA ALA A 124 3.69 -10.59 23.04
C ALA A 124 4.11 -11.57 24.15
N VAL A 125 4.34 -11.10 25.37
CA VAL A 125 4.68 -11.97 26.52
C VAL A 125 3.54 -12.90 26.89
N ASP A 126 2.30 -12.39 26.94
CA ASP A 126 1.13 -13.20 27.28
C ASP A 126 0.93 -14.34 26.26
N TRP A 127 1.13 -14.08 24.96
CA TRP A 127 1.08 -15.10 23.91
C TRP A 127 2.08 -16.24 24.11
N HIS A 128 3.33 -15.92 24.46
CA HIS A 128 4.37 -16.93 24.70
C HIS A 128 4.16 -17.73 25.99
N ARG A 129 3.36 -17.23 26.94
CA ARG A 129 3.02 -17.95 28.17
C ARG A 129 1.86 -18.95 27.96
N GLU A 130 1.05 -18.74 26.94
CA GLU A 130 -0.13 -19.55 26.62
C GLU A 130 0.12 -20.60 25.51
N THR A 131 1.30 -20.57 24.89
CA THR A 131 1.77 -21.56 23.89
C THR A 131 2.69 -22.60 24.55
#